data_AF-M2Z0Y8-F1
#
_entry.id   AF-M2Z0Y8-F1
#
_cell.length_a   1.000
_cell.length_b   1.000
_cell.length_c   1.000
_cell.angle_alpha   90.00
_cell.angle_beta   90.00
_cell.angle_gamma   90.00
#
_symmetry.space_group_name_H-M   'P 1'
#
loop_
_entity.id
_entity.type
_entity.pdbx_description
1 polymer ?
#
loop_
_entity_poly.entity_id
_entity_poly.type
_entity_poly.pdbx_seq_one_letter_code
_entity_poly.pdbx_strand_id
1 'polypeptide(L)' 'CTRTQFPLTIAYAITIYKSQGITLDKGVLNISKKDFTPALTYIAYSRFYNLDNILFDKLFN' A
#
# COMPACT_ATOMS: atom_id res chain seq x y z
N CYS A 1 -5.31 -29.12 9.26
CA CYS A 1 -6.11 -28.03 9.86
C CYS A 1 -6.85 -27.27 8.76
N THR A 2 -8.17 -27.08 8.86
CA THR A 2 -8.99 -26.37 7.88
C THR A 2 -9.54 -25.08 8.48
N ARG A 3 -9.60 -24.00 7.69
CA ARG A 3 -10.18 -22.71 8.11
C ARG A 3 -11.40 -22.39 7.25
N THR A 4 -12.56 -22.21 7.88
CA THR A 4 -13.78 -21.70 7.24
C THR A 4 -13.99 -20.25 7.65
N GLN A 5 -14.02 -19.33 6.69
CA GLN A 5 -14.22 -17.90 6.89
C GLN A 5 -14.80 -17.30 5.62
N PHE A 6 -15.62 -16.24 5.73
CA PHE A 6 -16.10 -15.51 4.57
C PHE A 6 -14.93 -14.90 3.78
N PRO A 7 -14.96 -14.91 2.44
CA PRO A 7 -13.88 -14.37 1.59
C PRO A 7 -13.97 -12.84 1.50
N LEU A 8 -14.02 -12.15 2.66
CA LEU A 8 -14.12 -10.70 2.76
C LEU A 8 -12.95 -10.16 3.59
N THR A 9 -12.44 -9.00 3.20
CA THR A 9 -11.36 -8.30 3.93
C THR A 9 -11.57 -6.80 3.78
N ILE A 10 -11.27 -6.04 4.84
CA ILE A 10 -11.33 -4.58 4.81
C ILE A 10 -10.29 -4.07 3.81
N ALA A 11 -10.74 -3.27 2.84
CA ALA A 11 -9.92 -2.80 1.73
C ALA A 11 -9.58 -1.29 1.79
N TYR A 12 -9.99 -0.58 2.85
CA TYR A 12 -9.71 0.85 3.00
C TYR A 12 -8.22 1.11 3.28
N ALA A 13 -7.62 0.29 4.15
CA ALA A 13 -6.19 0.31 4.43
C ALA A 13 -5.63 -1.08 4.17
N ILE A 14 -4.68 -1.17 3.24
CA ILE A 14 -4.06 -2.41 2.81
C ILE A 14 -2.55 -2.25 2.91
N THR A 15 -1.85 -3.29 3.35
CA THR A 15 -0.39 -3.28 3.39
C THR A 15 0.19 -3.42 1.97
N ILE A 16 1.37 -2.84 1.73
CA ILE A 16 2.02 -2.82 0.41
C ILE A 16 2.16 -4.25 -0.18
N TYR A 17 2.46 -5.24 0.65
CA TYR A 17 2.55 -6.63 0.22
C TYR A 17 1.22 -7.25 -0.18
N LYS A 18 0.11 -6.81 0.43
CA LYS A 18 -1.24 -7.26 0.08
C LYS A 18 -1.80 -6.55 -1.14
N SER A 19 -1.29 -5.37 -1.49
CA SER A 19 -1.63 -4.66 -2.72
C SER A 19 -0.79 -5.08 -3.93
N GLN A 20 0.09 -6.07 -3.81
CA GLN A 20 0.93 -6.52 -4.94
C GLN A 20 0.06 -7.04 -6.09
N GLY A 21 0.26 -6.48 -7.29
CA GLY A 21 -0.52 -6.83 -8.47
C GLY A 21 -1.85 -6.06 -8.63
N ILE A 22 -2.16 -5.17 -7.67
CA ILE A 22 -3.33 -4.28 -7.75
C ILE A 22 -2.85 -2.89 -8.19
N THR A 23 -3.60 -2.29 -9.11
CA THR A 23 -3.45 -0.88 -9.48
C THR A 23 -4.47 -0.05 -8.71
N LEU A 24 -4.02 1.05 -8.11
CA LEU A 24 -4.83 1.96 -7.31
C LEU A 24 -4.95 3.31 -8.03
N ASP A 25 -6.15 3.86 -8.08
CA ASP A 25 -6.37 5.16 -8.74
C ASP A 25 -5.92 6.34 -7.88
N LYS A 26 -6.22 6.28 -6.58
CA LYS A 26 -5.92 7.33 -5.57
C LYS A 26 -5.69 6.70 -4.21
N GLY A 27 -4.84 7.32 -3.40
CA GLY A 27 -4.58 6.81 -2.07
C GLY A 27 -3.60 7.64 -1.25
N VAL A 28 -3.55 7.32 0.04
CA VAL A 28 -2.61 7.92 0.98
C VAL A 28 -1.56 6.87 1.34
N LEU A 29 -0.29 7.22 1.16
CA LEU A 29 0.85 6.40 1.53
C LEU A 29 1.37 6.84 2.91
N ASN A 30 1.33 5.91 3.86
CA ASN A 30 1.95 6.09 5.15
C ASN A 30 3.34 5.43 5.16
N ILE A 31 4.37 6.22 4.82
CA ILE A 31 5.78 5.81 4.80
C ILE A 31 6.53 6.60 5.87
N SER A 32 6.18 6.35 7.15
CA SER A 32 6.70 7.13 8.28
C SER A 32 8.10 6.73 8.79
N LYS A 33 8.65 5.60 8.37
CA LYS A 33 9.91 5.05 8.88
C LYS A 33 10.78 4.58 7.71
N LYS A 34 12.11 4.60 7.90
CA LYS A 34 13.06 4.00 6.97
C LYS A 34 12.56 2.62 6.56
N ASP A 35 12.45 2.42 5.25
CA ASP A 35 11.98 1.19 4.63
C ASP A 35 12.54 -0.04 5.37
N PHE A 36 11.66 -0.81 6.02
CA PHE A 36 12.06 -2.05 6.71
C PHE A 36 12.69 -3.04 5.73
N THR A 37 12.29 -2.96 4.46
CA THR A 37 12.83 -3.74 3.35
C THR A 37 13.15 -2.78 2.21
N PRO A 38 14.35 -2.85 1.60
CA PRO A 38 14.70 -1.96 0.51
C PRO A 38 13.66 -2.06 -0.62
N ALA A 39 13.32 -0.91 -1.20
CA ALA A 39 12.35 -0.75 -2.29
C ALA A 39 10.85 -0.87 -1.93
N LEU A 40 10.47 -0.96 -0.64
CA LEU A 40 9.05 -0.89 -0.25
C LEU A 40 8.39 0.40 -0.71
N THR A 41 9.08 1.52 -0.57
CA THR A 41 8.61 2.82 -1.04
C THR A 41 8.36 2.79 -2.56
N TYR A 42 9.32 2.30 -3.34
CA TYR A 42 9.17 2.20 -4.80
C TYR A 42 8.01 1.28 -5.21
N ILE A 43 7.87 0.12 -4.55
CA ILE A 43 6.77 -0.81 -4.81
C ILE A 43 5.43 -0.14 -4.53
N ALA A 44 5.32 0.66 -3.47
CA ALA A 44 4.10 1.40 -3.15
C ALA A 44 3.77 2.44 -4.23
N TYR A 45 4.76 3.22 -4.69
CA TYR A 45 4.58 4.16 -5.79
C TYR A 45 4.12 3.48 -7.08
N SER A 46 4.71 2.34 -7.43
CA SER A 46 4.37 1.61 -8.66
C SER A 46 2.93 1.08 -8.73
N ARG A 47 2.17 1.14 -7.62
CA ARG A 47 0.75 0.76 -7.60
C ARG A 47 -0.16 1.85 -8.12
N PHE A 48 0.29 3.08 -8.22
CA PHE A 48 -0.53 4.20 -8.69
C PHE A 48 -0.24 4.49 -10.16
N TYR A 49 -1.31 4.79 -10.90
CA TYR A 49 -1.18 5.16 -12.31
C TYR A 49 -0.58 6.58 -12.49
N ASN A 50 -1.02 7.53 -11.65
CA ASN A 50 -0.57 8.91 -11.67
C ASN A 50 0.01 9.30 -10.30
N LEU A 51 1.17 9.97 -10.29
CA LEU A 51 1.81 10.44 -9.06
C LEU A 51 1.02 11.57 -8.37
N ASP A 52 0.28 12.37 -9.15
CA ASP A 52 -0.56 13.46 -8.63
C ASP A 52 -1.70 12.96 -7.73
N ASN A 53 -2.03 11.68 -7.82
CA ASN A 53 -3.11 11.04 -7.06
C ASN A 53 -2.63 10.42 -5.74
N ILE A 54 -1.38 10.68 -5.34
CA ILE A 54 -0.75 10.13 -4.13
C ILE A 54 -0.56 11.23 -3.10
N LEU A 55 -0.99 10.97 -1.88
CA LEU A 55 -0.70 11.82 -0.73
C LEU A 55 0.19 11.08 0.26
N PHE A 56 1.10 11.78 0.93
CA PHE A 56 1.92 11.22 2.01
C PHE A 56 1.36 11.64 3.35
N ASP A 57 1.10 10.66 4.23
CA ASP A 57 0.58 10.92 5.58
C ASP A 57 1.61 11.66 6.46
N LYS A 58 2.91 11.44 6.22
CA LYS A 58 4.01 12.21 6.81
C LYS A 58 5.05 12.54 5.76
N LEU A 59 5.61 13.76 5.84
CA LEU A 59 6.78 14.13 5.06
C LEU A 59 8.02 13.34 5.54
N PHE A 60 8.87 12.97 4.59
CA PHE A 60 10.17 12.35 4.84
C PHE A 60 11.02 13.31 5.69
N ASN A 61 11.13 13.04 6.99
CA ASN A 61 11.87 13.83 7.96
C ASN A 61 13.12 13.07 8.41
#